data_AF-A0A497D9I5-F1
#
_entry.id   AF-A0A497D9I5-F1
#
_cell.length_a   1.000
_cell.length_b   1.000
_cell.length_c   1.000
_cell.angle_alpha   90.00
_cell.angle_beta   90.00
_cell.angle_gamma   90.00
#
_symmetry.space_group_name_H-M   'P 1'
#
loop_
_entity.id
_entity.type
_entity.pdbx_description
1 polymer ?
#
loop_
_entity_poly.entity_id
_entity_poly.type
_entity_poly.pdbx_seq_one_letter_code
_entity_poly.pdbx_strand_id
1 'polypeptide(L)'
;NTNLNIYNSLIENGTESIEIGSSCNGDCFYYYDTTNIDTDPLFYGGPDFPYNLSNESPCIDAGTLDLPQFILDNMPDTDLAGNPRIVNDKIDMGCYEWNPTVGTDEPETQNPKRQTPNLQVFPNPFSTATNIAARWETTARVNIEVYNNASLRVKTLQSGKQLPGSCQIPWNGTDNIGNKLPAGIYFVVLRVNGREKESVKVVRE
;
A
#
# COMPACT_ATOMS: atom_id res chain seq x y z
N ASN A 1 -17.55 26.17 -19.31
CA ASN A 1 -18.31 25.37 -18.33
C ASN A 1 -17.35 24.56 -17.51
N THR A 2 -17.43 24.67 -16.18
CA THR A 2 -16.65 23.87 -15.24
C THR A 2 -17.58 22.85 -14.62
N ASN A 3 -17.25 21.57 -14.72
CA ASN A 3 -18.09 20.51 -14.17
C ASN A 3 -17.39 19.91 -12.95
N LEU A 4 -18.08 19.89 -11.80
CA LEU A 4 -17.68 19.13 -10.63
C LEU A 4 -18.58 17.90 -10.54
N ASN A 5 -17.97 16.72 -10.66
CA ASN A 5 -18.65 15.45 -10.49
C ASN A 5 -18.09 14.79 -9.23
N ILE A 6 -18.96 14.40 -8.30
CA ILE A 6 -18.56 13.77 -7.04
C ILE A 6 -19.27 12.42 -6.94
N TYR A 7 -18.49 11.39 -6.65
CA TYR A 7 -18.92 10.00 -6.49
C TYR A 7 -18.13 9.34 -5.36
N ASN A 8 -18.70 8.32 -4.72
CA ASN A 8 -18.04 7.50 -3.69
C ASN A 8 -17.28 8.32 -2.62
N SER A 9 -17.88 9.44 -2.20
CA SER A 9 -17.28 10.39 -1.27
C SER A 9 -18.15 10.56 -0.03
N LEU A 10 -17.51 10.75 1.12
CA LEU A 10 -18.17 11.17 2.35
C LEU A 10 -17.95 12.67 2.54
N ILE A 11 -19.04 13.45 2.50
CA ILE A 11 -19.00 14.91 2.64
C ILE A 11 -19.97 15.32 3.73
N GLU A 12 -19.45 16.01 4.76
CA GLU A 12 -20.27 16.56 5.84
C GLU A 12 -21.37 17.47 5.26
N ASN A 13 -22.62 17.25 5.64
CA ASN A 13 -23.83 17.91 5.09
C ASN A 13 -24.01 17.78 3.57
N GLY A 14 -23.32 16.84 2.92
CA GLY A 14 -23.53 16.48 1.52
C GLY A 14 -23.42 17.67 0.57
N THR A 15 -24.43 17.83 -0.29
CA THR A 15 -24.45 18.90 -1.30
C THR A 15 -24.55 20.29 -0.71
N GLU A 16 -25.11 20.43 0.50
CA GLU A 16 -25.33 21.74 1.13
C GLU A 16 -24.02 22.41 1.57
N SER A 17 -22.96 21.62 1.80
CA SER A 17 -21.62 22.11 2.15
C SER A 17 -20.74 22.44 0.94
N ILE A 18 -21.23 22.27 -0.29
CA ILE A 18 -20.47 22.59 -1.50
C ILE A 18 -20.85 23.99 -1.99
N GLU A 19 -19.97 24.95 -1.71
CA GLU A 19 -20.15 26.32 -2.18
C GLU A 19 -19.64 26.50 -3.61
N ILE A 20 -20.54 26.89 -4.53
CA ILE A 20 -20.16 27.29 -5.89
C ILE A 20 -19.91 28.81 -5.88
N GLY A 21 -18.65 29.19 -6.10
CA GLY A 21 -18.24 30.60 -6.09
C GLY A 21 -18.99 31.45 -7.11
N SER A 22 -19.28 32.71 -6.74
CA SER A 22 -20.10 33.66 -7.52
C SER A 22 -19.56 34.02 -8.91
N SER A 23 -18.31 33.67 -9.24
CA SER A 23 -17.74 33.82 -10.58
C SER A 23 -18.29 32.80 -11.60
N CYS A 24 -19.13 31.85 -11.16
CA CYS A 24 -19.61 30.79 -12.03
C CYS A 24 -20.69 31.20 -13.04
N ASN A 25 -21.40 32.32 -12.88
CA ASN A 25 -22.40 32.88 -13.83
C ASN A 25 -23.32 31.85 -14.55
N GLY A 26 -23.64 30.71 -13.93
CA GLY A 26 -24.44 29.63 -14.53
C GLY A 26 -23.66 28.62 -15.40
N ASP A 27 -22.35 28.79 -15.55
CA ASP A 27 -21.45 27.92 -16.31
C ASP A 27 -20.81 26.80 -15.47
N CYS A 28 -21.11 26.74 -14.16
CA CYS A 28 -20.68 25.61 -13.31
C CYS A 28 -21.82 24.62 -13.13
N PHE A 29 -21.57 23.36 -13.48
CA PHE A 29 -22.51 22.26 -13.28
C PHE A 29 -21.97 21.34 -12.19
N TYR A 30 -22.86 20.96 -11.29
CA TYR A 30 -22.55 20.08 -10.18
C TYR A 30 -23.39 18.81 -10.27
N TYR A 31 -22.71 17.67 -10.23
CA TYR A 31 -23.33 16.35 -10.29
C TYR A 31 -22.98 15.58 -9.02
N TYR A 32 -23.99 15.37 -8.18
CA TYR A 32 -23.91 14.56 -6.97
C TYR A 32 -24.62 13.23 -7.19
N ASP A 33 -23.92 12.16 -6.91
CA ASP A 33 -24.41 10.80 -7.05
C ASP A 33 -24.84 10.20 -5.70
N THR A 34 -25.77 9.23 -5.74
CA THR A 34 -26.25 8.50 -4.56
C THR A 34 -25.20 7.58 -3.93
N THR A 35 -24.08 7.35 -4.62
CA THR A 35 -22.89 6.68 -4.06
C THR A 35 -22.15 7.54 -3.02
N ASN A 36 -22.46 8.83 -2.93
CA ASN A 36 -21.93 9.68 -1.88
C ASN A 36 -22.74 9.54 -0.59
N ILE A 37 -22.06 9.77 0.53
CA ILE A 37 -22.63 9.68 1.86
C ILE A 37 -22.51 11.04 2.54
N ASP A 38 -23.53 11.42 3.30
CA ASP A 38 -23.64 12.69 4.03
C ASP A 38 -24.06 12.53 5.50
N THR A 39 -23.96 11.32 6.02
CA THR A 39 -24.24 10.99 7.43
C THR A 39 -22.95 10.76 8.23
N ASP A 40 -23.07 10.63 9.55
CA ASP A 40 -21.91 10.37 10.42
C ASP A 40 -21.18 9.09 9.98
N PRO A 41 -19.87 9.13 9.67
CA PRO A 41 -19.10 7.94 9.32
C PRO A 41 -19.05 6.89 10.43
N LEU A 42 -19.38 7.26 11.67
CA LEU A 42 -19.28 6.41 12.84
C LEU A 42 -17.87 5.80 12.98
N PHE A 43 -16.86 6.63 12.73
CA PHE A 43 -15.46 6.29 13.00
C PHE A 43 -15.25 6.13 14.51
N TYR A 44 -14.77 4.97 14.89
CA TYR A 44 -14.54 4.53 16.25
C TYR A 44 -13.13 3.96 16.37
N GLY A 45 -12.38 4.24 17.44
CA GLY A 45 -11.02 3.71 17.53
C GLY A 45 -10.31 4.01 18.83
N GLY A 46 -9.50 3.04 19.27
CA GLY A 46 -8.56 3.20 20.38
C GLY A 46 -7.23 3.82 19.94
N PRO A 47 -6.25 3.96 20.85
CA PRO A 47 -4.97 4.61 20.56
C PRO A 47 -4.16 3.93 19.45
N ASP A 48 -4.32 2.62 19.25
CA ASP A 48 -3.57 1.86 18.24
C ASP A 48 -4.15 1.99 16.83
N PHE A 49 -5.48 2.15 16.72
CA PHE A 49 -6.21 2.26 15.45
C PHE A 49 -7.24 3.39 15.52
N PRO A 50 -6.78 4.65 15.57
CA PRO A 50 -7.70 5.77 15.60
C PRO A 50 -8.47 5.80 14.28
N TYR A 51 -9.79 5.97 14.35
CA TYR A 51 -10.72 6.05 13.20
C TYR A 51 -11.03 4.74 12.47
N ASN A 52 -11.08 3.60 13.18
CA ASN A 52 -11.64 2.36 12.64
C ASN A 52 -13.16 2.48 12.41
N LEU A 53 -13.77 1.54 11.71
CA LEU A 53 -15.21 1.54 11.45
C LEU A 53 -15.98 0.83 12.58
N SER A 54 -17.04 1.47 13.08
CA SER A 54 -18.00 0.78 13.94
C SER A 54 -18.90 -0.17 13.12
N ASN A 55 -19.62 -1.08 13.79
CA ASN A 55 -20.50 -2.06 13.14
C ASN A 55 -21.68 -1.47 12.35
N GLU A 56 -22.02 -0.21 12.57
CA GLU A 56 -23.13 0.46 11.89
C GLU A 56 -22.63 1.55 10.93
N SER A 57 -21.31 1.61 10.71
CA SER A 57 -20.71 2.64 9.87
C SER A 57 -21.27 2.61 8.45
N PRO A 58 -21.71 3.75 7.90
CA PRO A 58 -22.13 3.83 6.50
C PRO A 58 -20.95 3.67 5.54
N CYS A 59 -19.71 3.69 6.03
CA CYS A 59 -18.50 3.55 5.22
C CYS A 59 -18.20 2.09 4.83
N ILE A 60 -18.93 1.12 5.39
CA ILE A 60 -18.78 -0.31 5.10
C ILE A 60 -19.28 -0.61 3.67
N ASP A 61 -18.49 -1.32 2.89
CA ASP A 61 -18.70 -1.70 1.48
C ASP A 61 -19.02 -0.53 0.53
N ALA A 62 -18.72 0.69 0.96
CA ALA A 62 -19.12 1.93 0.28
C ALA A 62 -17.98 2.54 -0.58
N GLY A 63 -16.77 1.98 -0.51
CA GLY A 63 -15.69 2.35 -1.40
C GLY A 63 -15.88 1.80 -2.81
N THR A 64 -15.08 2.31 -3.76
CA THR A 64 -15.11 1.87 -5.16
C THR A 64 -13.81 1.20 -5.58
N LEU A 65 -13.93 0.11 -6.35
CA LEU A 65 -12.83 -0.53 -7.06
C LEU A 65 -12.74 -0.09 -8.53
N ASP A 66 -13.64 0.79 -8.99
CA ASP A 66 -13.54 1.47 -10.28
C ASP A 66 -12.47 2.58 -10.20
N LEU A 67 -11.23 2.14 -10.04
CA LEU A 67 -10.05 2.97 -9.88
C LEU A 67 -9.15 2.81 -11.10
N PRO A 68 -8.37 3.85 -11.45
CA PRO A 68 -7.34 3.71 -12.47
C PRO A 68 -6.43 2.51 -12.18
N GLN A 69 -6.07 1.75 -13.22
CA GLN A 69 -5.31 0.50 -13.08
C GLN A 69 -4.03 0.67 -12.24
N PHE A 70 -3.33 1.81 -12.37
CA PHE A 70 -2.12 2.07 -11.59
C PHE A 70 -2.37 2.15 -10.07
N ILE A 71 -3.59 2.50 -9.63
CA ILE A 71 -3.95 2.46 -8.20
C ILE A 71 -4.21 1.02 -7.79
N LEU A 72 -4.94 0.25 -8.59
CA LEU A 72 -5.21 -1.17 -8.33
C LEU A 72 -3.90 -1.97 -8.25
N ASP A 73 -2.96 -1.73 -9.17
CA ASP A 73 -1.66 -2.39 -9.22
C ASP A 73 -0.77 -2.06 -8.01
N ASN A 74 -1.02 -0.91 -7.36
CA ASN A 74 -0.26 -0.44 -6.20
C ASN A 74 -1.09 -0.44 -4.90
N MET A 75 -2.28 -1.04 -4.92
CA MET A 75 -3.15 -1.10 -3.74
C MET A 75 -2.51 -2.03 -2.71
N PRO A 76 -2.41 -1.62 -1.43
CA PRO A 76 -1.88 -2.52 -0.40
C PRO A 76 -2.82 -3.70 -0.21
N ASP A 77 -2.26 -4.90 0.00
CA ASP A 77 -3.04 -6.13 0.27
C ASP A 77 -3.85 -6.03 1.57
N THR A 78 -3.45 -5.15 2.49
CA THR A 78 -4.10 -4.95 3.79
C THR A 78 -4.32 -3.48 4.12
N ASP A 79 -5.27 -3.23 5.01
CA ASP A 79 -5.48 -1.94 5.66
C ASP A 79 -4.39 -1.64 6.73
N LEU A 80 -4.56 -0.54 7.48
CA LEU A 80 -3.63 -0.16 8.56
C LEU A 80 -3.68 -1.07 9.80
N ALA A 81 -4.77 -1.81 10.00
CA ALA A 81 -4.93 -2.78 11.08
C ALA A 81 -4.47 -4.21 10.69
N GLY A 82 -4.12 -4.42 9.41
CA GLY A 82 -3.71 -5.70 8.86
C GLY A 82 -4.84 -6.58 8.33
N ASN A 83 -6.07 -6.07 8.21
CA ASN A 83 -7.18 -6.76 7.57
C ASN A 83 -7.02 -6.73 6.04
N PRO A 84 -7.46 -7.75 5.28
CA PRO A 84 -7.41 -7.73 3.82
C PRO A 84 -8.13 -6.52 3.26
N ARG A 85 -7.49 -5.77 2.34
CA ARG A 85 -8.01 -4.50 1.80
C ARG A 85 -9.24 -4.66 0.89
N ILE A 86 -9.42 -5.85 0.31
CA ILE A 86 -10.57 -6.18 -0.53
C ILE A 86 -11.10 -7.53 -0.10
N VAL A 87 -12.40 -7.62 0.18
CA VAL A 87 -13.10 -8.86 0.49
C VAL A 87 -14.39 -8.95 -0.31
N ASN A 88 -14.63 -10.07 -0.98
CA ASN A 88 -15.81 -10.27 -1.85
C ASN A 88 -16.02 -9.14 -2.89
N ASP A 89 -14.94 -8.65 -3.49
CA ASP A 89 -14.93 -7.51 -4.42
C ASP A 89 -15.50 -6.20 -3.83
N LYS A 90 -15.45 -6.07 -2.50
CA LYS A 90 -15.82 -4.87 -1.75
C LYS A 90 -14.62 -4.29 -1.01
N ILE A 91 -14.68 -2.99 -0.80
CA ILE A 91 -13.70 -2.19 -0.09
C ILE A 91 -14.42 -1.09 0.68
N ASP A 92 -13.97 -0.82 1.89
CA ASP A 92 -14.55 0.22 2.73
C ASP A 92 -13.98 1.61 2.43
N MET A 93 -14.72 2.65 2.82
CA MET A 93 -14.19 4.00 2.78
C MET A 93 -13.21 4.24 3.93
N GLY A 94 -12.00 4.69 3.58
CA GLY A 94 -10.96 5.07 4.54
C GLY A 94 -9.77 4.11 4.54
N CYS A 95 -9.03 4.10 5.65
CA CYS A 95 -7.78 3.37 5.81
C CYS A 95 -7.88 2.08 6.64
N TYR A 96 -9.09 1.74 7.09
CA TYR A 96 -9.44 0.52 7.80
C TYR A 96 -10.60 -0.17 7.11
N GLU A 97 -10.55 -1.50 7.06
CA GLU A 97 -11.69 -2.34 6.71
C GLU A 97 -12.41 -2.80 7.98
N TRP A 98 -13.72 -2.88 7.88
CA TRP A 98 -14.61 -3.41 8.88
C TRP A 98 -14.52 -4.93 8.87
N ASN A 99 -13.99 -5.46 9.99
CA ASN A 99 -13.72 -6.86 10.27
C ASN A 99 -14.70 -7.86 9.62
N PRO A 100 -14.35 -8.48 8.46
CA PRO A 100 -15.21 -9.44 7.79
C PRO A 100 -15.07 -10.81 8.48
N THR A 101 -15.54 -10.93 9.71
CA THR A 101 -15.69 -12.24 10.34
C THR A 101 -17.03 -12.84 9.91
N VAL A 102 -17.09 -13.40 8.71
CA VAL A 102 -18.21 -14.27 8.33
C VAL A 102 -17.98 -15.65 8.92
N GLY A 103 -18.72 -16.00 9.96
CA GLY A 103 -18.81 -17.38 10.44
C GLY A 103 -19.84 -18.15 9.61
N THR A 104 -19.41 -19.17 8.86
CA THR A 104 -19.90 -20.56 8.93
C THR A 104 -19.17 -21.41 7.88
N ASP A 105 -18.58 -22.51 8.37
CA ASP A 105 -17.92 -23.63 7.69
C ASP A 105 -17.97 -23.70 6.16
N GLU A 106 -16.88 -23.30 5.49
CA GLU A 106 -16.47 -23.84 4.18
C GLU A 106 -14.94 -24.04 4.18
N PRO A 107 -14.45 -25.09 3.49
CA PRO A 107 -13.32 -25.88 3.94
C PRO A 107 -12.02 -25.08 3.95
N GLU A 108 -11.10 -25.45 4.85
CA GLU A 108 -9.71 -24.98 4.86
C GLU A 108 -9.10 -25.10 3.45
N THR A 109 -9.29 -24.09 2.61
CA THR A 109 -8.24 -23.72 1.68
C THR A 109 -7.21 -23.05 2.56
N GLN A 110 -6.09 -23.74 2.78
CA GLN A 110 -4.90 -23.15 3.34
C GLN A 110 -4.46 -22.01 2.41
N ASN A 111 -5.14 -20.87 2.45
CA ASN A 111 -4.61 -19.63 1.92
C ASN A 111 -3.56 -19.21 2.94
N PRO A 112 -2.26 -19.30 2.62
CA PRO A 112 -1.25 -18.85 3.55
C PRO A 112 -1.56 -17.37 3.78
N LYS A 113 -1.81 -16.96 5.04
CA LYS A 113 -1.82 -15.55 5.44
C LYS A 113 -0.69 -14.87 4.67
N ARG A 114 -0.98 -14.08 3.63
CA ARG A 114 0.06 -13.44 2.83
C ARG A 114 0.73 -12.45 3.76
N GLN A 115 1.86 -12.89 4.30
CA GLN A 115 2.70 -12.09 5.19
C GLN A 115 2.99 -10.79 4.46
N THR A 116 2.77 -9.65 5.10
CA THR A 116 3.22 -8.36 4.58
C THR A 116 4.67 -8.52 4.09
N PRO A 117 5.01 -8.13 2.85
CA PRO A 117 6.29 -8.48 2.24
C PRO A 117 7.44 -7.97 3.11
N ASN A 118 8.42 -8.84 3.35
CA ASN A 118 9.58 -8.53 4.17
C ASN A 118 10.59 -7.66 3.44
N LEU A 119 10.38 -7.42 2.14
CA LEU A 119 11.25 -6.63 1.29
C LEU A 119 10.43 -5.82 0.27
N GLN A 120 10.68 -4.52 0.19
CA GLN A 120 10.05 -3.61 -0.76
C GLN A 120 11.09 -2.65 -1.33
N VAL A 121 10.86 -2.18 -2.56
CA VAL A 121 11.78 -1.26 -3.26
C VAL A 121 10.97 -0.14 -3.91
N PHE A 122 11.19 1.11 -3.50
CA PHE A 122 10.45 2.26 -4.01
C PHE A 122 11.30 3.54 -4.04
N PRO A 123 11.24 4.34 -5.12
CA PRO A 123 10.53 4.07 -6.38
C PRO A 123 11.17 2.92 -7.18
N ASN A 124 10.37 2.21 -7.96
CA ASN A 124 10.81 1.18 -8.91
C ASN A 124 9.86 1.20 -10.12
N PRO A 125 10.29 1.60 -11.33
CA PRO A 125 11.67 1.96 -11.72
C PRO A 125 12.26 3.20 -11.02
N PHE A 126 13.59 3.38 -11.11
CA PHE A 126 14.27 4.57 -10.58
C PHE A 126 15.41 5.07 -11.49
N SER A 127 15.64 6.39 -11.50
CA SER A 127 16.70 7.04 -12.29
C SER A 127 17.96 7.40 -11.48
N THR A 128 17.78 7.87 -10.24
CA THR A 128 18.88 8.37 -9.39
C THR A 128 19.10 7.50 -8.17
N ALA A 129 18.06 7.20 -7.41
CA ALA A 129 18.11 6.30 -6.26
C ALA A 129 16.75 5.66 -6.00
N THR A 130 16.76 4.54 -5.28
CA THR A 130 15.59 3.86 -4.74
C THR A 130 15.79 3.57 -3.25
N ASN A 131 14.72 3.49 -2.47
CA ASN A 131 14.75 3.04 -1.09
C ASN A 131 14.37 1.57 -1.01
N ILE A 132 15.17 0.82 -0.25
CA ILE A 132 14.97 -0.59 0.01
C ILE A 132 14.52 -0.74 1.45
N ALA A 133 13.24 -1.07 1.64
CA ALA A 133 12.66 -1.31 2.95
C ALA A 133 12.67 -2.83 3.23
N ALA A 134 13.17 -3.23 4.39
CA ALA A 134 13.20 -4.62 4.81
C ALA A 134 12.80 -4.78 6.27
N ARG A 135 12.22 -5.93 6.63
CA ARG A 135 11.86 -6.27 8.01
C ARG A 135 12.07 -7.75 8.34
N TRP A 136 12.23 -8.05 9.62
CA TRP A 136 12.41 -9.40 10.14
C TRP A 136 11.92 -9.51 11.58
N GLU A 137 11.29 -10.65 11.90
CA GLU A 137 10.52 -10.83 13.14
C GLU A 137 11.35 -11.38 14.32
N THR A 138 12.52 -11.96 14.03
CA THR A 138 13.35 -12.64 15.02
C THR A 138 14.79 -12.18 14.93
N THR A 139 15.51 -12.24 16.06
CA THR A 139 16.96 -12.05 16.08
C THR A 139 17.63 -13.04 15.12
N ALA A 140 18.29 -12.52 14.07
CA ALA A 140 18.83 -13.35 13.01
C ALA A 140 20.07 -12.70 12.36
N ARG A 141 20.82 -13.49 11.59
CA ARG A 141 21.81 -12.93 10.66
C ARG A 141 21.08 -12.50 9.39
N VAL A 142 21.03 -11.19 9.16
CA VAL A 142 20.31 -10.56 8.05
C VAL A 142 21.32 -10.07 7.02
N ASN A 143 21.12 -10.47 5.76
CA ASN A 143 21.85 -9.93 4.62
C ASN A 143 20.86 -9.34 3.61
N ILE A 144 21.13 -8.13 3.14
CA ILE A 144 20.39 -7.49 2.04
C ILE A 144 21.41 -7.22 0.94
N GLU A 145 21.20 -7.84 -0.22
CA GLU A 145 22.18 -7.91 -1.31
C GLU A 145 21.50 -7.58 -2.64
N VAL A 146 22.25 -6.97 -3.56
CA VAL A 146 21.77 -6.65 -4.91
C VAL A 146 22.54 -7.47 -5.94
N TYR A 147 21.80 -8.06 -6.88
CA TYR A 147 22.31 -8.90 -7.95
C TYR A 147 21.94 -8.32 -9.31
N ASN A 148 22.78 -8.53 -10.33
CA ASN A 148 22.42 -8.24 -11.72
C ASN A 148 21.63 -9.41 -12.34
N ASN A 149 21.24 -9.27 -13.61
CA ASN A 149 20.54 -10.30 -14.39
C ASN A 149 21.32 -11.61 -14.60
N ALA A 150 22.65 -11.61 -14.39
CA ALA A 150 23.49 -12.80 -14.41
C ALA A 150 23.66 -13.44 -13.02
N SER A 151 22.82 -13.06 -12.05
CA SER A 151 22.89 -13.51 -10.65
C SER A 151 24.25 -13.25 -9.98
N LEU A 152 25.02 -12.28 -10.48
CA LEU A 152 26.24 -11.81 -9.83
C LEU A 152 25.89 -10.73 -8.80
N ARG A 153 26.36 -10.90 -7.56
CA ARG A 153 26.18 -9.91 -6.50
C ARG A 153 27.01 -8.67 -6.81
N VAL A 154 26.35 -7.54 -6.99
CA VAL A 154 26.98 -6.24 -7.29
C VAL A 154 27.08 -5.33 -6.07
N LYS A 155 26.17 -5.48 -5.09
CA LYS A 155 26.13 -4.65 -3.88
C LYS A 155 25.74 -5.47 -2.66
N THR A 156 26.33 -5.16 -1.51
CA THR A 156 25.85 -5.57 -0.19
C THR A 156 25.41 -4.32 0.56
N LEU A 157 24.14 -4.27 0.94
CA LEU A 157 23.51 -3.12 1.59
C LEU A 157 23.47 -3.28 3.11
N GLN A 158 23.22 -4.50 3.57
CA GLN A 158 23.22 -4.87 4.98
C GLN A 158 23.83 -6.27 5.13
N SER A 159 24.61 -6.50 6.19
CA SER A 159 25.12 -7.82 6.55
C SER A 159 25.48 -7.87 8.03
N GLY A 160 24.86 -8.77 8.80
CA GLY A 160 25.23 -8.97 10.20
C GLY A 160 24.10 -9.53 11.06
N LYS A 161 24.39 -9.75 12.34
CA LYS A 161 23.37 -10.12 13.33
C LYS A 161 22.51 -8.89 13.65
N GLN A 162 21.19 -9.05 13.63
CA GLN A 162 20.21 -7.99 13.89
C GLN A 162 19.19 -8.47 14.93
N LEU A 163 18.72 -7.55 15.77
CA LEU A 163 17.52 -7.73 16.61
C LEU A 163 16.26 -7.60 15.73
N PRO A 164 15.09 -8.14 16.12
CA PRO A 164 13.85 -7.97 15.38
C PRO A 164 13.57 -6.49 15.06
N GLY A 165 13.07 -6.22 13.86
CA GLY A 165 12.74 -4.87 13.43
C GLY A 165 12.74 -4.69 11.93
N SER A 166 12.87 -3.44 11.51
CA SER A 166 12.88 -3.03 10.10
C SER A 166 13.96 -1.99 9.83
N CYS A 167 14.40 -1.89 8.58
CA CYS A 167 15.30 -0.85 8.12
C CYS A 167 14.90 -0.31 6.74
N GLN A 168 15.32 0.90 6.43
CA GLN A 168 15.26 1.48 5.09
C GLN A 168 16.67 1.88 4.66
N ILE A 169 17.08 1.43 3.47
CA ILE A 169 18.44 1.66 2.95
C ILE A 169 18.31 2.30 1.56
N PRO A 170 18.80 3.53 1.36
CA PRO A 170 18.85 4.12 0.03
C PRO A 170 19.93 3.43 -0.80
N TRP A 171 19.62 3.16 -2.07
CA TRP A 171 20.57 2.67 -3.06
C TRP A 171 20.55 3.55 -4.31
N ASN A 172 21.70 4.11 -4.64
CA ASN A 172 21.90 5.04 -5.76
C ASN A 172 22.34 4.33 -7.06
N GLY A 173 22.07 3.03 -7.19
CA GLY A 173 22.45 2.26 -8.38
C GLY A 173 23.96 2.06 -8.54
N THR A 174 24.72 1.91 -7.44
CA THR A 174 26.17 1.68 -7.46
C THR A 174 26.56 0.29 -6.95
N ASP A 175 27.73 -0.20 -7.38
CA ASP A 175 28.35 -1.42 -6.86
C ASP A 175 29.04 -1.22 -5.50
N ASN A 176 29.67 -2.26 -4.95
CA ASN A 176 30.38 -2.22 -3.66
C ASN A 176 31.57 -1.25 -3.62
N ILE A 177 32.16 -0.88 -4.75
CA ILE A 177 33.30 0.05 -4.83
C ILE A 177 32.87 1.45 -5.30
N GLY A 178 31.58 1.67 -5.53
CA GLY A 178 30.99 2.98 -5.82
C GLY A 178 30.81 3.29 -7.30
N ASN A 179 31.09 2.35 -8.21
CA ASN A 179 30.85 2.58 -9.64
C ASN A 179 29.36 2.58 -9.93
N LYS A 180 28.92 3.50 -10.81
CA LYS A 180 27.56 3.49 -11.34
C LYS A 180 27.33 2.24 -12.17
N LEU A 181 26.24 1.56 -11.89
CA LEU A 181 25.77 0.43 -12.65
C LEU A 181 24.95 0.91 -13.87
N PRO A 182 24.96 0.17 -14.98
CA PRO A 182 24.18 0.52 -16.17
C PRO A 182 22.66 0.48 -15.91
N ALA A 183 21.89 1.08 -16.80
CA ALA A 183 20.44 0.87 -16.84
C ALA A 183 20.14 -0.61 -17.08
N GLY A 184 19.12 -1.14 -16.43
CA GLY A 184 18.77 -2.55 -16.54
C GLY A 184 18.05 -3.14 -15.33
N ILE A 185 17.93 -4.46 -15.34
CA ILE A 185 17.23 -5.24 -14.33
C ILE A 185 18.22 -5.73 -13.27
N TYR A 186 17.84 -5.52 -12.02
CA TYR A 186 18.54 -5.98 -10.82
C TYR A 186 17.57 -6.73 -9.91
N PHE A 187 18.11 -7.48 -8.95
CA PHE A 187 17.33 -8.18 -7.92
C PHE A 187 17.88 -7.80 -6.56
N VAL A 188 17.01 -7.30 -5.69
CA VAL A 188 17.32 -7.11 -4.27
C VAL A 188 16.86 -8.36 -3.54
N VAL A 189 17.72 -8.93 -2.70
CA VAL A 189 17.48 -10.20 -2.02
C VAL A 189 17.67 -10.01 -0.51
N LEU A 190 16.66 -10.42 0.26
CA LEU A 190 16.71 -10.50 1.71
C LEU A 190 17.00 -11.95 2.11
N ARG A 191 18.11 -12.16 2.84
CA ARG A 191 18.44 -13.44 3.48
C ARG A 191 18.39 -13.33 4.99
N VAL A 192 17.71 -14.29 5.62
CA VAL A 192 17.61 -14.43 7.07
C VAL A 192 18.20 -15.78 7.46
N ASN A 193 19.23 -15.78 8.33
CA ASN A 193 20.00 -16.96 8.73
C ASN A 193 20.53 -17.77 7.52
N GLY A 194 20.98 -17.05 6.48
CA GLY A 194 21.55 -17.64 5.26
C GLY A 194 20.53 -18.17 4.25
N ARG A 195 19.24 -18.24 4.60
CA ARG A 195 18.16 -18.63 3.69
C ARG A 195 17.56 -17.40 3.03
N GLU A 196 17.30 -17.50 1.74
CA GLU A 196 16.51 -16.48 1.03
C GLU A 196 15.11 -16.44 1.62
N LYS A 197 14.72 -15.27 2.13
CA LYS A 197 13.36 -15.04 2.62
C LYS A 197 12.51 -14.44 1.52
N GLU A 198 13.06 -13.51 0.75
CA GLU A 198 12.34 -12.78 -0.29
C GLU A 198 13.29 -12.12 -1.29
N SER A 199 12.83 -11.90 -2.52
CA SER A 199 13.54 -11.14 -3.54
C SER A 199 12.58 -10.24 -4.33
N VAL A 200 13.07 -9.07 -4.75
CA VAL A 200 12.31 -8.08 -5.52
C VAL A 200 13.08 -7.70 -6.78
N LYS A 201 12.40 -7.75 -7.93
CA LYS A 201 12.92 -7.24 -9.21
C LYS A 201 12.94 -5.71 -9.19
N VAL A 202 14.08 -5.11 -9.52
CA VAL A 202 14.29 -3.66 -9.56
C VAL A 202 14.74 -3.25 -10.96
N VAL A 203 14.18 -2.15 -11.46
CA VAL A 203 14.52 -1.56 -12.76
C VAL A 203 15.22 -0.23 -12.54
N ARG A 204 16.45 -0.11 -13.05
CA ARG A 204 17.21 1.14 -13.08
C ARG A 204 17.14 1.73 -14.49
N GLU A 205 16.75 2.99 -14.60
CA GLU A 205 16.67 3.75 -15.86
C GLU A 205 18.00 4.40 -16.27
#